data_AF-A0A955XGP8-F1
#
_entry.id   AF-A0A955XGP8-F1
#
_cell.length_a   1.000
_cell.length_b   1.000
_cell.length_c   1.000
_cell.angle_alpha   90.00
_cell.angle_beta   90.00
_cell.angle_gamma   90.00
#
_symmetry.space_group_name_H-M   'P 1'
#
loop_
_entity.id
_entity.type
_entity.pdbx_description
1 polymer ?
#
loop_
_entity_poly.entity_id
_entity_poly.type
_entity_poly.pdbx_seq_one_letter_code
_entity_poly.pdbx_strand_id
1 'polypeptide(L)'
;LEVLDPEQNNTFSDHYLEVPFDLSNVLFIGTANRKDTIPRPLLDRMELIELAGYTRDEKQAIARQFLIPKQLSEHGLTPERLEFEEGAVDFLVEGYTREAGVRNLERQIAAVCRNVAVRMAEGEDVQQRGTPGFIEGVLGQPKSLLQIAEKVGRPGVSTGVAWTPGGGDLLFVESSKMPGSGNLHLTGNAGPVMKESVYAAFTYIRARAE
;
A
#
# COMPACT_ATOMS: atom_id res chain seq x y z
N LEU A 1 9.71 -1.30 29.40
CA LEU A 1 10.38 0.01 29.52
C LEU A 1 11.82 -0.19 29.91
N GLU A 2 12.05 -0.96 30.97
CA GLU A 2 13.36 -1.36 31.50
C GLU A 2 14.39 -1.83 30.44
N VAL A 3 13.99 -2.64 29.46
CA VAL A 3 14.87 -3.11 28.36
C VAL A 3 15.37 -1.98 27.45
N LEU A 4 14.55 -0.96 27.22
CA LEU A 4 14.84 0.13 26.27
C LEU A 4 15.39 1.37 26.97
N ASP A 5 15.48 1.35 28.30
CA ASP A 5 16.01 2.45 29.07
C ASP A 5 17.54 2.29 29.19
N PRO A 6 18.35 3.20 28.63
CA PRO A 6 19.81 3.12 28.73
C PRO A 6 20.33 3.08 30.18
N GLU A 7 19.55 3.57 31.15
CA GLU A 7 19.93 3.55 32.56
C GLU A 7 19.63 2.22 33.25
N GLN A 8 18.77 1.37 32.68
CA GLN A 8 18.32 0.10 33.30
C GLN A 8 18.70 -1.14 32.50
N ASN A 9 19.05 -0.99 31.22
CA ASN A 9 19.30 -2.12 30.33
C ASN A 9 20.59 -2.90 30.66
N ASN A 10 21.50 -2.35 31.47
CA ASN A 10 22.74 -3.02 31.92
C ASN A 10 22.50 -4.08 33.02
N THR A 11 21.33 -4.05 33.66
CA THR A 11 20.94 -4.99 34.72
C THR A 11 19.54 -5.52 34.52
N PHE A 12 19.13 -5.73 33.26
CA PHE A 12 17.81 -6.25 32.94
C PHE A 12 17.64 -7.66 33.54
N SER A 13 16.57 -7.87 34.30
CA SER A 13 16.24 -9.18 34.89
C SER A 13 14.95 -9.71 34.27
N ASP A 14 15.01 -10.94 33.77
CA ASP A 14 13.83 -11.67 33.30
C ASP A 14 13.28 -12.56 34.41
N HIS A 15 11.95 -12.75 34.46
CA HIS A 15 11.28 -13.54 35.49
C HIS A 15 11.64 -15.03 35.49
N TYR A 16 12.14 -15.57 34.37
CA TYR A 16 12.50 -16.98 34.31
C TYR A 16 13.92 -17.22 34.85
N LEU A 17 14.86 -16.36 34.48
CA LEU A 17 16.27 -16.52 34.83
C LEU A 17 16.62 -15.86 36.17
N GLU A 18 15.95 -14.76 36.53
CA GLU A 18 16.18 -13.95 37.75
C GLU A 18 17.65 -13.53 37.98
N VAL A 19 18.47 -13.57 36.93
CA VAL A 19 19.87 -13.11 36.93
C VAL A 19 19.94 -11.83 36.08
N PRO A 20 20.67 -10.79 36.54
CA PRO A 20 20.83 -9.57 35.76
C PRO A 20 21.65 -9.83 34.48
N PHE A 21 21.14 -9.33 33.35
CA PHE A 21 21.77 -9.36 32.04
C PHE A 21 22.06 -7.95 31.53
N ASP A 22 23.22 -7.81 30.89
CA ASP A 22 23.64 -6.56 30.25
C ASP A 22 23.18 -6.54 28.78
N LEU A 23 22.27 -5.60 28.48
CA LEU A 23 21.75 -5.30 27.13
C LEU A 23 22.24 -3.94 26.60
N SER A 24 23.18 -3.27 27.27
CA SER A 24 23.62 -1.91 26.89
C SER A 24 24.23 -1.82 25.50
N ASN A 25 24.79 -2.92 24.99
CA ASN A 25 25.40 -2.99 23.65
C ASN A 25 24.48 -3.59 22.58
N VAL A 26 23.19 -3.77 22.88
CA VAL A 26 22.22 -4.33 21.94
C VAL A 26 21.56 -3.21 21.13
N LEU A 27 21.58 -3.35 19.80
CA LEU A 27 20.83 -2.46 18.91
C LEU A 27 19.37 -2.90 18.84
N PHE A 28 18.46 -2.05 19.31
CA PHE A 28 17.02 -2.27 19.23
C PHE A 28 16.44 -1.59 17.99
N ILE A 29 15.70 -2.35 17.18
CA ILE A 29 14.97 -1.83 16.02
C ILE A 29 13.49 -2.18 16.19
N GLY A 30 12.64 -1.16 16.29
CA GLY A 30 11.19 -1.31 16.33
C GLY A 30 10.55 -0.90 15.01
N THR A 31 9.57 -1.67 14.52
CA THR A 31 8.79 -1.32 13.33
C THR A 31 7.34 -1.05 13.72
N ALA A 32 6.74 0.01 13.19
CA ALA A 32 5.33 0.34 13.40
C ALA A 32 4.71 0.97 12.16
N ASN A 33 3.45 0.64 11.87
CA ASN A 33 2.69 1.25 10.76
C ASN A 33 1.98 2.55 11.16
N ARG A 34 1.77 2.75 12.47
CA ARG A 34 0.98 3.84 13.03
C ARG A 34 1.68 4.40 14.26
N LYS A 35 2.11 5.66 14.18
CA LYS A 35 2.79 6.38 15.26
C LYS A 35 1.86 6.63 16.45
N ASP A 36 0.59 6.91 16.18
CA ASP A 36 -0.43 7.27 17.16
C ASP A 36 -0.78 6.12 18.13
N THR A 37 -0.48 4.87 17.75
CA THR A 37 -0.71 3.71 18.60
C THR A 37 0.45 3.39 19.54
N ILE A 38 1.60 4.06 19.40
CA ILE A 38 2.80 3.78 20.20
C ILE A 38 2.72 4.54 21.53
N PRO A 39 2.90 3.87 22.69
CA PRO A 39 2.94 4.54 23.97
C PRO A 39 4.00 5.65 24.02
N ARG A 40 3.62 6.83 24.51
CA ARG A 40 4.51 8.00 24.58
C ARG A 40 5.85 7.73 25.31
N PRO A 41 5.89 6.99 26.43
CA PRO A 41 7.16 6.71 27.12
C PRO A 41 8.17 5.87 26.31
N LEU A 42 7.72 5.16 25.28
CA LEU A 42 8.59 4.43 24.36
C LEU A 42 9.07 5.34 23.24
N LEU A 43 8.17 6.16 22.69
CA LEU A 43 8.51 7.13 21.65
C LEU A 43 9.59 8.11 22.09
N ASP A 44 9.53 8.59 23.34
CA ASP A 44 10.51 9.55 23.85
C ASP A 44 11.92 8.94 24.04
N ARG A 45 12.05 7.60 23.98
CA ARG A 45 13.32 6.85 24.09
C ARG A 45 13.76 6.22 22.76
N MET A 46 13.12 6.59 21.65
CA MET A 46 13.40 6.03 20.33
C MET A 46 13.66 7.14 19.33
N GLU A 47 14.59 6.89 18.41
CA GLU A 47 14.70 7.70 17.19
C GLU A 47 13.64 7.23 16.19
N LEU A 48 12.79 8.16 15.74
CA LEU A 48 11.75 7.85 14.77
C LEU A 48 12.27 8.13 13.36
N ILE A 49 12.35 7.07 12.55
CA ILE A 49 12.64 7.17 11.12
C ILE A 49 11.36 6.92 10.33
N GLU A 50 10.87 7.94 9.65
CA GLU A 50 9.66 7.84 8.82
C GLU A 50 10.03 7.33 7.42
N LEU A 51 9.48 6.18 7.05
CA LEU A 51 9.67 5.60 5.72
C LEU A 51 8.48 5.97 4.83
N ALA A 52 8.77 6.72 3.77
CA ALA A 52 7.78 7.03 2.75
C ALA A 52 7.46 5.80 1.89
N GLY A 53 6.33 5.86 1.19
CA GLY A 53 6.01 4.90 0.14
C GLY A 53 6.90 5.08 -1.08
N TYR A 54 6.81 4.12 -2.01
CA TYR A 54 7.58 4.14 -3.24
C TYR A 54 6.78 4.79 -4.38
N THR A 55 7.47 5.59 -5.18
CA THR A 55 7.02 6.06 -6.50
C THR A 55 6.91 4.90 -7.48
N ARG A 56 6.23 5.11 -8.61
CA ARG A 56 6.12 4.11 -9.68
C ARG A 56 7.48 3.57 -10.11
N ASP A 57 8.42 4.47 -10.39
CA ASP A 57 9.74 4.11 -10.92
C ASP A 57 10.57 3.35 -9.88
N GLU A 58 10.48 3.75 -8.61
CA GLU A 58 11.09 3.00 -7.50
C GLU A 58 10.51 1.58 -7.38
N LYS A 59 9.20 1.41 -7.52
CA LYS A 59 8.58 0.06 -7.50
C LYS A 59 9.04 -0.79 -8.67
N GLN A 60 9.15 -0.21 -9.86
CA GLN A 60 9.68 -0.92 -11.03
C GLN A 60 11.13 -1.36 -10.79
N ALA A 61 11.96 -0.47 -10.26
CA ALA A 61 13.35 -0.79 -9.91
C ALA A 61 13.42 -1.90 -8.86
N ILE A 62 12.63 -1.80 -7.79
CA ILE A 62 12.56 -2.83 -6.73
C ILE A 62 12.09 -4.17 -7.28
N ALA A 63 11.08 -4.17 -8.15
CA ALA A 63 10.58 -5.37 -8.78
C ALA A 63 11.65 -6.08 -9.63
N ARG A 64 12.36 -5.33 -10.48
CA ARG A 64 13.40 -5.87 -11.36
C ARG A 64 14.63 -6.33 -10.59
N GLN A 65 15.08 -5.56 -9.61
CA GLN A 65 16.32 -5.83 -8.88
C GLN A 65 16.16 -6.89 -7.78
N PHE A 66 15.01 -6.94 -7.12
CA PHE A 66 14.83 -7.77 -5.92
C PHE A 66 13.67 -8.74 -6.03
N LEU A 67 12.46 -8.29 -6.39
CA LEU A 67 11.27 -9.13 -6.28
C LEU A 67 11.24 -10.25 -7.32
N ILE A 68 11.51 -9.94 -8.59
CA ILE A 68 11.50 -10.93 -9.68
C ILE A 68 12.58 -12.00 -9.44
N PRO A 69 13.87 -11.64 -9.21
CA PRO A 69 14.90 -12.65 -8.94
C PRO A 69 14.56 -13.52 -7.72
N LYS A 70 14.06 -12.90 -6.64
CA LYS A 70 13.64 -13.62 -5.44
C LYS A 70 12.50 -14.60 -5.74
N GLN A 71 11.44 -14.15 -6.41
CA GLN A 71 10.27 -14.98 -6.69
C GLN A 71 10.56 -16.09 -7.71
N LEU A 72 11.43 -15.85 -8.70
CA LEU A 72 11.92 -16.91 -9.59
C LEU A 72 12.64 -17.99 -8.80
N SER A 73 13.59 -17.60 -7.92
CA SER A 73 14.34 -18.54 -7.09
C SER A 73 13.45 -19.32 -6.12
N GLU A 74 12.50 -18.66 -5.45
CA GLU A 74 11.57 -19.31 -4.51
C GLU A 74 10.65 -20.34 -5.18
N HIS A 75 10.37 -20.17 -6.48
CA HIS A 75 9.54 -21.09 -7.27
C HIS A 75 10.38 -22.06 -8.12
N GLY A 76 11.71 -22.08 -7.96
CA GLY A 76 12.60 -22.98 -8.70
C GLY A 76 12.68 -22.69 -10.20
N LEU A 77 12.39 -21.46 -10.61
CA LEU A 77 12.45 -21.01 -12.00
C LEU A 77 13.79 -20.34 -12.30
N THR A 78 14.29 -20.54 -13.52
CA THR A 78 15.43 -19.78 -14.05
C THR A 78 14.94 -18.66 -14.97
N PRO A 79 15.76 -17.62 -15.21
CA PRO A 79 15.44 -16.57 -16.19
C PRO A 79 15.19 -17.09 -17.61
N GLU A 80 15.74 -18.27 -17.98
CA GLU A 80 15.45 -18.87 -19.29
C GLU A 80 14.04 -19.47 -19.37
N ARG A 81 13.45 -19.83 -18.23
CA ARG A 81 12.11 -20.43 -18.13
C ARG A 81 11.02 -19.38 -18.06
N LEU A 82 11.27 -18.29 -17.34
CA LEU A 82 10.35 -17.16 -17.22
C LEU A 82 11.12 -15.84 -17.23
N GLU A 83 10.98 -15.09 -18.32
CA GLU A 83 11.56 -13.75 -18.48
C GLU A 83 10.47 -12.69 -18.48
N PHE A 84 10.50 -11.77 -17.51
CA PHE A 84 9.57 -10.63 -17.47
C PHE A 84 10.04 -9.53 -18.43
N GLU A 85 9.17 -9.14 -19.36
CA GLU A 85 9.47 -7.99 -20.22
C GLU A 85 9.39 -6.66 -19.45
N GLU A 86 10.06 -5.64 -19.97
CA GLU A 86 10.12 -4.33 -19.33
C GLU A 86 8.72 -3.74 -19.10
N GLY A 87 7.85 -3.81 -20.10
CA GLY A 87 6.47 -3.33 -20.04
C GLY A 87 5.54 -4.19 -19.17
N ALA A 88 5.94 -5.41 -18.81
CA ALA A 88 5.15 -6.28 -17.94
C ALA A 88 5.20 -5.84 -16.48
N VAL A 89 6.37 -5.35 -16.03
CA VAL A 89 6.52 -4.78 -14.68
C VAL A 89 5.66 -3.53 -14.55
N ASP A 90 5.64 -2.69 -15.58
CA ASP A 90 4.83 -1.48 -15.63
C ASP A 90 3.33 -1.83 -15.55
N PHE A 91 2.92 -2.81 -16.34
CA PHE A 91 1.55 -3.32 -16.34
C PHE A 91 1.13 -3.88 -14.97
N LEU A 92 2.02 -4.59 -14.28
CA LEU A 92 1.78 -5.08 -12.91
C LEU A 92 1.60 -3.93 -11.92
N VAL A 93 2.51 -2.96 -11.94
CA VAL A 93 2.49 -1.80 -11.02
C VAL A 93 1.21 -0.98 -11.22
N GLU A 94 0.86 -0.63 -12.46
CA GLU A 94 -0.30 0.21 -12.74
C GLU A 94 -1.64 -0.53 -12.65
N GLY A 95 -1.69 -1.76 -13.17
CA GLY A 95 -2.93 -2.50 -13.35
C GLY A 95 -3.41 -3.24 -12.12
N TYR A 96 -2.47 -3.74 -11.30
CA TYR A 96 -2.76 -4.71 -10.24
C TYR A 96 -2.34 -4.27 -8.85
N THR A 97 -1.68 -3.12 -8.70
CA THR A 97 -1.25 -2.61 -7.38
C THR A 97 -1.82 -1.23 -7.06
N ARG A 98 -2.30 -1.07 -5.83
CA ARG A 98 -2.75 0.20 -5.25
C ARG A 98 -2.40 0.22 -3.77
N GLU A 99 -1.13 0.44 -3.50
CA GLU A 99 -0.53 0.48 -2.16
C GLU A 99 0.66 1.44 -2.17
N ALA A 100 1.13 1.92 -1.02
CA ALA A 100 2.40 2.65 -0.94
C ALA A 100 3.63 1.73 -1.07
N GLY A 101 3.53 0.50 -0.57
CA GLY A 101 4.60 -0.49 -0.58
C GLY A 101 4.65 -1.34 -1.85
N VAL A 102 5.26 -2.52 -1.74
CA VAL A 102 5.42 -3.51 -2.82
C VAL A 102 4.90 -4.91 -2.45
N ARG A 103 4.11 -5.03 -1.38
CA ARG A 103 3.66 -6.34 -0.88
C ARG A 103 2.67 -7.01 -1.83
N ASN A 104 1.70 -6.26 -2.32
CA ASN A 104 0.80 -6.74 -3.35
C ASN A 104 1.54 -6.96 -4.67
N LEU A 105 2.49 -6.08 -5.03
CA LEU A 105 3.35 -6.29 -6.21
C LEU A 105 4.08 -7.64 -6.16
N GLU A 106 4.74 -7.94 -5.05
CA GLU A 106 5.42 -9.22 -4.82
C GLU A 106 4.44 -10.40 -4.94
N ARG A 107 3.23 -10.28 -4.37
CA ARG A 107 2.19 -11.32 -4.50
C ARG A 107 1.76 -11.55 -5.95
N GLN A 108 1.61 -10.51 -6.76
CA GLN A 108 1.24 -10.65 -8.17
C GLN A 108 2.37 -11.33 -8.96
N ILE A 109 3.62 -10.93 -8.74
CA ILE A 109 4.79 -11.59 -9.34
C ILE A 109 4.84 -13.06 -8.94
N ALA A 110 4.66 -13.37 -7.65
CA ALA A 110 4.61 -14.74 -7.14
C ALA A 110 3.50 -15.59 -7.80
N ALA A 111 2.33 -15.01 -8.05
CA ALA A 111 1.24 -15.69 -8.73
C ALA A 111 1.58 -16.04 -10.18
N VAL A 112 2.26 -15.12 -10.90
CA VAL A 112 2.76 -15.38 -12.26
C VAL A 112 3.82 -16.48 -12.25
N CYS A 113 4.81 -16.41 -11.35
CA CYS A 113 5.81 -17.47 -11.20
C CYS A 113 5.18 -18.83 -10.88
N ARG A 114 4.21 -18.87 -9.96
CA ARG A 114 3.50 -20.09 -9.59
C ARG A 114 2.76 -20.72 -10.76
N ASN A 115 2.12 -19.91 -11.61
CA ASN A 115 1.43 -20.43 -12.80
C ASN A 115 2.39 -21.18 -13.72
N VAL A 116 3.57 -20.62 -13.98
CA VAL A 116 4.61 -21.27 -14.81
C VAL A 116 5.18 -22.51 -14.12
N ALA A 117 5.45 -22.43 -12.82
CA ALA A 117 5.97 -23.56 -12.05
C ALA A 117 5.01 -24.76 -12.04
N VAL A 118 3.69 -24.53 -11.94
CA VAL A 118 2.69 -25.61 -12.01
C VAL A 118 2.72 -26.28 -13.39
N ARG A 119 2.76 -25.52 -14.48
CA ARG A 119 2.84 -26.07 -15.84
C ARG A 119 4.09 -26.93 -16.04
N MET A 120 5.24 -26.48 -15.50
CA MET A 120 6.47 -27.28 -15.52
C MET A 120 6.34 -28.57 -14.69
N ALA A 121 5.67 -28.51 -13.53
CA ALA A 121 5.43 -29.69 -12.70
C ALA A 121 4.48 -30.70 -13.36
N GLU A 122 3.56 -30.23 -14.22
CA GLU A 122 2.69 -31.06 -15.06
C GLU A 122 3.41 -31.70 -16.26
N GLY A 123 4.71 -31.40 -16.44
CA GLY A 123 5.57 -31.98 -17.47
C GLY A 123 5.65 -31.17 -18.76
N GLU A 124 5.13 -29.94 -18.79
CA GLU A 124 5.31 -29.04 -19.93
C GLU A 124 6.74 -28.48 -19.97
N ASP A 125 7.38 -28.52 -21.14
CA ASP A 125 8.65 -27.82 -21.37
C ASP A 125 8.36 -26.33 -21.65
N VAL A 126 8.22 -25.54 -20.58
CA VAL A 126 7.80 -24.14 -20.69
C VAL A 126 9.02 -23.22 -20.79
N GLN A 127 9.01 -22.38 -21.82
CA GLN A 127 9.80 -21.15 -21.93
C GLN A 127 8.81 -20.00 -22.14
N GLN A 128 8.50 -19.28 -21.06
CA GLN A 128 7.46 -18.27 -21.06
C GLN A 128 8.07 -16.88 -20.99
N ARG A 129 7.61 -16.01 -21.89
CA ARG A 129 7.84 -14.58 -21.78
C ARG A 129 6.68 -13.96 -21.05
N GLY A 130 6.96 -13.29 -19.93
CA GLY A 130 6.02 -12.54 -19.14
C GLY A 130 5.67 -11.23 -19.82
N THR A 131 4.86 -11.29 -20.88
CA THR A 131 4.30 -10.12 -21.56
C THR A 131 3.07 -9.61 -20.80
N PRO A 132 2.62 -8.35 -21.01
CA PRO A 132 1.38 -7.85 -20.41
C PRO A 132 0.17 -8.75 -20.68
N GLY A 133 0.03 -9.27 -21.91
CA GLY A 133 -1.07 -10.17 -22.28
C GLY A 133 -1.03 -11.52 -21.57
N PHE A 134 0.17 -12.09 -21.36
CA PHE A 134 0.31 -13.31 -20.55
C PHE A 134 -0.05 -13.05 -19.08
N ILE A 135 0.44 -11.95 -18.52
CA ILE A 135 0.14 -11.56 -17.14
C ILE A 135 -1.36 -11.36 -16.95
N GLU A 136 -2.04 -10.70 -17.89
CA GLU A 136 -3.50 -10.57 -17.86
C GLU A 136 -4.21 -11.92 -17.94
N GLY A 137 -3.74 -12.83 -18.80
CA GLY A 137 -4.29 -14.18 -18.87
C GLY A 137 -4.16 -14.98 -17.56
N VAL A 138 -3.10 -14.73 -16.79
CA VAL A 138 -2.85 -15.40 -15.50
C VAL A 138 -3.59 -14.72 -14.34
N LEU A 139 -3.55 -13.38 -14.26
CA LEU A 139 -4.08 -12.61 -13.13
C LEU A 139 -5.53 -12.14 -13.33
N GLY A 140 -6.06 -12.28 -14.54
CA GLY A 140 -7.34 -11.70 -14.96
C GLY A 140 -7.23 -10.21 -15.27
N GLN A 141 -8.36 -9.57 -15.55
CA GLN A 141 -8.41 -8.16 -15.95
C GLN A 141 -7.87 -7.18 -14.88
N PRO A 142 -7.14 -6.12 -15.27
CA PRO A 142 -6.65 -5.09 -14.34
C PRO A 142 -7.79 -4.40 -13.59
N LYS A 143 -7.66 -4.28 -12.26
CA LYS A 143 -8.71 -3.70 -11.40
C LYS A 143 -8.56 -2.19 -11.17
N SER A 144 -7.34 -1.66 -11.26
CA SER A 144 -7.03 -0.30 -10.84
C SER A 144 -7.41 0.76 -11.89
N LEU A 145 -7.09 0.50 -13.17
CA LEU A 145 -7.24 1.45 -14.28
C LEU A 145 -8.71 1.81 -14.58
N LEU A 146 -9.62 0.85 -14.46
CA LEU A 146 -11.04 1.05 -14.78
C LEU A 146 -11.73 2.05 -13.84
N GLN A 147 -11.33 2.08 -12.56
CA GLN A 147 -12.04 2.88 -11.55
C GLN A 147 -11.78 4.39 -11.66
N ILE A 148 -10.62 4.80 -12.18
CA ILE A 148 -10.26 6.22 -12.28
C ILE A 148 -10.88 6.84 -13.54
N ALA A 149 -10.80 6.15 -14.67
CA ALA A 149 -11.29 6.66 -15.95
C ALA A 149 -12.81 6.92 -15.96
N GLU A 150 -13.60 6.12 -15.26
CA GLU A 150 -15.07 6.26 -15.24
C GLU A 150 -15.58 7.51 -14.49
N LYS A 151 -14.75 8.11 -13.63
CA LYS A 151 -15.19 9.16 -12.69
C LYS A 151 -14.74 10.58 -13.04
N VAL A 152 -13.71 10.74 -13.87
CA VAL A 152 -13.18 12.06 -14.24
C VAL A 152 -14.08 12.73 -15.29
N GLY A 153 -14.42 14.01 -15.07
CA GLY A 153 -15.12 14.84 -16.07
C GLY A 153 -16.65 14.83 -16.00
N ARG A 154 -17.26 14.18 -15.00
CA ARG A 154 -18.73 14.25 -14.79
C ARG A 154 -19.10 15.47 -13.95
N PRO A 155 -20.04 16.33 -14.40
CA PRO A 155 -20.57 17.41 -13.56
C PRO A 155 -21.08 16.89 -12.22
N GLY A 156 -20.73 17.57 -11.13
CA GLY A 156 -21.08 17.16 -9.78
C GLY A 156 -20.05 16.22 -9.13
N VAL A 157 -19.02 15.77 -9.84
CA VAL A 157 -17.92 14.96 -9.29
C VAL A 157 -16.64 15.80 -9.19
N SER A 158 -15.99 15.79 -8.03
CA SER A 158 -14.69 16.41 -7.81
C SER A 158 -13.68 15.38 -7.30
N THR A 159 -12.41 15.56 -7.69
CA THR A 159 -11.31 14.71 -7.21
C THR A 159 -10.66 15.40 -6.01
N GLY A 160 -10.67 14.72 -4.87
CA GLY A 160 -9.95 15.10 -3.66
C GLY A 160 -8.78 14.17 -3.40
N VAL A 161 -7.81 14.66 -2.63
CA VAL A 161 -6.68 13.85 -2.14
C VAL A 161 -6.91 13.59 -0.66
N ALA A 162 -6.80 12.35 -0.24
CA ALA A 162 -6.88 11.94 1.15
C ALA A 162 -5.58 11.27 1.60
N TRP A 163 -5.23 11.47 2.86
CA TRP A 163 -4.18 10.70 3.49
C TRP A 163 -4.81 9.49 4.19
N THR A 164 -4.30 8.30 3.88
CA THR A 164 -4.66 7.06 4.56
C THR A 164 -3.41 6.45 5.20
N PRO A 165 -3.56 5.51 6.17
CA PRO A 165 -2.41 4.76 6.68
C PRO A 165 -1.64 3.98 5.60
N GLY A 166 -2.27 3.70 4.45
CA GLY A 166 -1.64 3.05 3.30
C GLY A 166 -0.98 4.01 2.31
N GLY A 167 -0.93 5.31 2.61
CA GLY A 167 -0.43 6.37 1.72
C GLY A 167 -1.51 7.35 1.26
N GLY A 168 -1.14 8.25 0.34
CA GLY A 168 -2.08 9.14 -0.31
C GLY A 168 -3.02 8.37 -1.24
N ASP A 169 -4.30 8.72 -1.21
CA ASP A 169 -5.33 8.14 -2.08
C ASP A 169 -6.20 9.23 -2.71
N LEU A 170 -6.77 8.92 -3.87
CA LEU A 170 -7.73 9.80 -4.55
C LEU A 170 -9.14 9.43 -4.09
N LEU A 171 -9.88 10.42 -3.59
CA LEU A 171 -11.29 10.31 -3.27
C LEU A 171 -12.11 11.08 -4.31
N PHE A 172 -13.23 10.49 -4.73
CA PHE A 172 -14.19 11.17 -5.58
C PHE A 172 -15.36 11.64 -4.72
N VAL A 173 -15.51 12.96 -4.60
CA VAL A 173 -16.64 13.57 -3.90
C VAL A 173 -17.72 13.86 -4.93
N GLU A 174 -18.86 13.21 -4.77
CA GLU A 174 -19.98 13.26 -5.70
C GLU A 174 -21.13 14.09 -5.10
N SER A 175 -21.75 14.92 -5.94
CA SER A 175 -22.88 15.76 -5.59
C SER A 175 -23.92 15.71 -6.71
N SER A 176 -25.18 15.52 -6.34
CA SER A 176 -26.29 15.40 -7.28
C SER A 176 -27.42 16.34 -6.87
N LYS A 177 -27.96 17.07 -7.85
CA LYS A 177 -29.13 17.93 -7.66
C LYS A 177 -30.40 17.16 -8.02
N MET A 178 -31.40 17.21 -7.14
CA MET A 178 -32.74 16.68 -7.38
C MET A 178 -33.79 17.76 -7.13
N PRO A 179 -34.96 17.73 -7.81
CA PRO A 179 -36.08 18.61 -7.47
C PRO A 179 -36.50 18.42 -6.01
N GLY A 180 -36.69 19.50 -5.25
CA GLY A 180 -37.05 19.41 -3.84
C GLY A 180 -36.94 20.74 -3.10
N SER A 181 -36.99 20.67 -1.76
CA SER A 181 -37.02 21.81 -0.84
C SER A 181 -35.68 22.51 -0.60
N GLY A 182 -34.60 22.10 -1.27
CA GLY A 182 -33.27 22.70 -1.10
C GLY A 182 -32.47 22.17 0.10
N ASN A 183 -32.89 21.05 0.69
CA ASN A 183 -32.15 20.39 1.77
C ASN A 183 -30.89 19.69 1.26
N LEU A 184 -29.85 19.67 2.08
CA LEU A 184 -28.60 18.94 1.84
C LEU A 184 -28.59 17.63 2.62
N HIS A 185 -28.39 16.51 1.93
CA HIS A 185 -28.23 15.19 2.54
C HIS A 185 -26.81 14.66 2.29
N LEU A 186 -26.10 14.32 3.36
CA LEU A 186 -24.75 13.76 3.30
C LEU A 186 -24.76 12.25 3.54
N THR A 187 -24.05 11.51 2.69
CA THR A 187 -23.87 10.05 2.78
C THR A 187 -22.38 9.70 2.89
N GLY A 188 -22.02 8.43 3.05
CA GLY A 188 -20.61 7.99 3.05
C GLY A 188 -19.91 7.96 4.42
N ASN A 189 -20.67 7.85 5.52
CA ASN A 189 -20.14 7.75 6.89
C ASN A 189 -19.16 8.85 7.29
N ALA A 190 -19.47 10.10 6.91
CA ALA A 190 -18.68 11.26 7.29
C ALA A 190 -18.76 11.51 8.81
N GLY A 191 -17.59 11.70 9.43
CA GLY A 191 -17.48 12.12 10.82
C GLY A 191 -18.00 13.55 11.07
N PRO A 192 -18.10 13.99 12.33
CA PRO A 192 -18.67 15.28 12.70
C PRO A 192 -17.93 16.47 12.06
N VAL A 193 -16.59 16.42 12.01
CA VAL A 193 -15.78 17.47 11.37
C VAL A 193 -16.07 17.59 9.88
N MET A 194 -16.20 16.46 9.19
CA MET A 194 -16.54 16.48 7.75
C MET A 194 -17.95 17.01 7.50
N LYS A 195 -18.92 16.68 8.36
CA LYS A 195 -20.28 17.22 8.27
C LYS A 195 -20.26 18.75 8.35
N GLU A 196 -19.55 19.31 9.31
CA GLU A 196 -19.41 20.76 9.48
C GLU A 196 -18.78 21.41 8.24
N SER A 197 -17.68 20.86 7.72
CA SER A 197 -17.02 21.36 6.50
C SER A 197 -17.95 21.38 5.29
N VAL A 198 -18.80 20.35 5.12
CA VAL A 198 -19.77 20.31 4.02
C VAL A 198 -20.83 21.40 4.18
N TYR A 199 -21.37 21.63 5.38
CA TYR A 199 -22.33 22.71 5.62
C TYR A 199 -21.72 24.10 5.41
N ALA A 200 -20.46 24.30 5.81
CA ALA A 200 -19.73 25.53 5.55
C ALA A 200 -19.58 25.81 4.05
N ALA A 201 -19.16 24.80 3.28
CA ALA A 201 -19.04 24.90 1.82
C ALA A 201 -20.40 25.19 1.15
N PHE A 202 -21.46 24.50 1.57
CA PHE A 202 -22.81 24.73 1.06
C PHE A 202 -23.30 26.16 1.35
N THR A 203 -23.05 26.67 2.56
CA THR A 203 -23.40 28.04 2.95
C THR A 203 -22.64 29.06 2.12
N TYR A 204 -21.34 28.85 1.90
CA TYR A 204 -20.50 29.72 1.07
C TYR A 204 -21.01 29.81 -0.38
N ILE A 205 -21.35 28.66 -0.98
CA ILE A 205 -21.91 28.63 -2.34
C ILE A 205 -23.24 29.39 -2.39
N ARG A 206 -24.14 29.18 -1.42
CA ARG A 206 -25.43 29.88 -1.37
C ARG A 206 -25.28 31.40 -1.24
N ALA A 207 -24.28 31.86 -0.48
CA ALA A 207 -24.01 33.29 -0.30
C ALA A 207 -23.46 33.99 -1.55
N ARG A 208 -23.01 33.23 -2.56
CA ARG A 208 -22.39 33.75 -3.80
C ARG A 208 -23.09 33.27 -5.08
N ALA A 209 -24.30 32.72 -4.95
CA ALA A 209 -25.06 32.19 -6.06
C ALA A 209 -25.85 33.27 -6.82
N GLU A 210 -25.85 34.51 -6.32
CA GLU A 210 -26.38 35.71 -6.99
C GLU A 210 -25.26 36.52 -7.63
#